data_AF-A0A0D3DR41-F1
#
_entry.id   AF-A0A0D3DR41-F1
#
_cell.length_a   1.000
_cell.length_b   1.000
_cell.length_c   1.000
_cell.angle_alpha   90.00
_cell.angle_beta   90.00
_cell.angle_gamma   90.00
#
_symmetry.space_group_name_H-M   'P 1'
#
loop_
_entity.id
_entity.type
_entity.pdbx_description
1 polymer ?
#
loop_
_entity_poly.entity_id
_entity_poly.type
_entity_poly.pdbx_seq_one_letter_code
_entity_poly.pdbx_strand_id
1 'polypeptide(L)'
;MNPFSSTTRLRDMIRSIRACKTAAEERGVMRKECADIRASINENEPHDRHMNLAKLMLIHMLGYPTHFGQMECLKLISSPGFPEKRIGYLRLMLLLDERQEVLMLVTNSLKQYPLHEKMI
;
A
#
# COMPACT_ATOMS: atom_id res chain seq x y z
N MET A 1 -28.70 8.10 7.75
CA MET A 1 -27.23 8.28 7.79
C MET A 1 -26.59 6.94 7.44
N ASN A 2 -25.98 6.82 6.26
CA ASN A 2 -25.31 5.59 5.83
C ASN A 2 -23.95 5.46 6.55
N PRO A 3 -23.51 4.27 7.01
CA PRO A 3 -22.34 4.13 7.88
C PRO A 3 -20.98 4.23 7.15
N PHE A 4 -20.96 4.65 5.88
CA PHE A 4 -19.77 4.65 5.03
C PHE A 4 -18.92 5.92 5.21
N SER A 5 -18.69 6.33 6.46
CA SER A 5 -17.82 7.46 6.77
C SER A 5 -16.44 6.95 7.20
N SER A 6 -15.41 7.43 6.51
CA SER A 6 -13.97 7.21 6.72
C SER A 6 -13.45 5.78 6.47
N THR A 7 -12.78 5.60 5.32
CA THR A 7 -11.74 4.58 5.07
C THR A 7 -11.99 3.21 5.73
N THR A 8 -12.76 2.34 5.07
CA THR A 8 -13.01 0.94 5.47
C THR A 8 -11.71 0.31 5.99
N ARG A 9 -11.64 -0.10 7.27
CA ARG A 9 -10.37 -0.60 7.84
C ARG A 9 -9.93 -1.87 7.10
N LEU A 10 -8.63 -2.18 7.08
CA LEU A 10 -8.11 -3.41 6.46
C LEU A 10 -8.90 -4.67 6.88
N ARG A 11 -9.31 -4.74 8.16
CA ARG A 11 -10.13 -5.84 8.69
C ARG A 11 -11.49 -5.96 8.01
N ASP A 12 -12.12 -4.85 7.66
CA ASP A 12 -13.44 -4.84 7.03
C ASP A 12 -13.35 -5.27 5.57
N MET A 13 -12.26 -4.88 4.87
CA MET A 13 -11.94 -5.43 3.55
C MET A 13 -11.75 -6.95 3.62
N ILE A 14 -10.97 -7.45 4.58
CA ILE A 14 -10.75 -8.89 4.79
C ILE A 14 -12.08 -9.63 5.04
N ARG A 15 -12.96 -9.07 5.89
CA ARG A 15 -14.29 -9.64 6.14
C ARG A 15 -15.13 -9.69 4.88
N SER A 16 -15.12 -8.62 4.08
CA SER A 16 -15.87 -8.53 2.83
C SER A 16 -15.39 -9.57 1.80
N ILE A 17 -14.07 -9.75 1.68
CA ILE A 17 -13.46 -10.79 0.83
C ILE A 17 -13.92 -12.18 1.29
N ARG A 18 -13.82 -12.47 2.60
CA ARG A 18 -14.20 -13.77 3.16
C ARG A 18 -15.69 -14.07 3.06
N ALA A 19 -16.53 -13.06 2.91
CA ALA A 19 -17.97 -13.22 2.71
C ALA A 19 -18.36 -13.52 1.25
N CYS A 20 -17.44 -13.34 0.29
CA CYS A 20 -17.68 -13.65 -1.12
C CYS A 20 -17.86 -15.16 -1.31
N LYS A 21 -18.88 -15.56 -2.05
CA LYS A 21 -19.17 -16.95 -2.38
C LYS A 21 -18.66 -17.33 -3.76
N THR A 22 -18.37 -16.33 -4.60
CA THR A 22 -17.89 -16.52 -5.96
C THR A 22 -16.65 -15.69 -6.25
N ALA A 23 -15.82 -16.18 -7.17
CA ALA A 23 -14.68 -15.41 -7.68
C ALA A 23 -15.11 -14.11 -8.36
N ALA A 24 -16.32 -14.03 -8.90
CA ALA A 24 -16.85 -12.81 -9.51
C ALA A 24 -17.12 -11.71 -8.47
N GLU A 25 -17.68 -12.08 -7.32
CA GLU A 25 -17.92 -11.17 -6.19
C GLU A 25 -16.59 -10.67 -5.61
N GLU A 26 -15.62 -11.56 -5.39
CA GLU A 26 -14.29 -11.18 -4.90
C GLU A 26 -13.63 -10.16 -5.84
N ARG A 27 -13.64 -10.44 -7.15
CA ARG A 27 -13.17 -9.49 -8.18
C ARG A 27 -13.91 -8.16 -8.16
N GLY A 28 -15.19 -8.16 -7.75
CA GLY A 28 -15.99 -6.95 -7.58
C GLY A 28 -15.51 -6.11 -6.39
N VAL A 29 -15.30 -6.74 -5.24
CA VAL A 29 -14.74 -6.10 -4.04
C VAL A 29 -13.35 -5.55 -4.33
N MET A 30 -12.48 -6.32 -4.99
CA MET A 30 -11.12 -5.87 -5.34
C MET A 30 -11.13 -4.66 -6.27
N ARG A 31 -12.02 -4.63 -7.26
CA ARG A 31 -12.15 -3.50 -8.18
C ARG A 31 -12.60 -2.23 -7.46
N LYS A 32 -13.58 -2.36 -6.56
CA LYS A 32 -14.09 -1.24 -5.78
C LYS A 32 -13.00 -0.67 -4.87
N GLU A 33 -12.37 -1.50 -4.05
CA GLU A 33 -11.30 -1.05 -3.13
C GLU A 33 -10.11 -0.47 -3.89
N CYS A 34 -9.72 -1.03 -5.04
CA CYS A 34 -8.70 -0.44 -5.89
C CYS A 34 -9.08 0.96 -6.39
N ALA A 35 -10.34 1.18 -6.76
CA ALA A 35 -10.82 2.48 -7.22
C ALA A 35 -10.80 3.51 -6.07
N ASP A 36 -11.28 3.13 -4.89
CA ASP A 36 -11.28 3.97 -3.70
C ASP A 36 -9.85 4.37 -3.29
N ILE A 37 -8.91 3.42 -3.36
CA ILE A 37 -7.49 3.71 -3.06
C ILE A 37 -6.89 4.66 -4.10
N ARG A 38 -7.20 4.51 -5.39
CA ARG A 38 -6.72 5.46 -6.42
C ARG A 38 -7.25 6.88 -6.19
N ALA A 39 -8.53 7.00 -5.82
CA ALA A 39 -9.12 8.30 -5.49
C ALA A 39 -8.41 8.94 -4.28
N SER A 40 -8.22 8.18 -3.20
CA SER A 40 -7.51 8.64 -2.01
C SER A 40 -6.04 9.04 -2.28
N ILE A 41 -5.35 8.32 -3.17
CA ILE A 41 -3.99 8.68 -3.60
C ILE A 41 -3.98 10.02 -4.34
N ASN A 42 -4.96 10.26 -5.23
CA ASN A 42 -5.07 11.51 -5.96
C ASN A 42 -5.38 12.71 -5.06
N GLU A 43 -6.18 12.49 -4.01
CA GLU A 43 -6.50 13.49 -2.98
C GLU A 43 -5.32 13.77 -2.05
N ASN A 44 -4.24 12.97 -2.11
CA ASN A 44 -3.01 13.11 -1.31
C ASN A 44 -3.22 13.11 0.21
N GLU A 45 -4.30 12.50 0.70
CA GLU A 45 -4.62 12.43 2.13
C GLU A 45 -3.55 11.61 2.90
N PRO A 46 -2.73 12.24 3.77
CA PRO A 46 -1.62 11.56 4.42
C PRO A 46 -2.09 10.56 5.48
N HIS A 47 -3.27 10.79 6.08
CA HIS A 47 -3.80 9.95 7.15
C HIS A 47 -4.14 8.53 6.65
N ASP A 48 -4.62 8.40 5.42
CA ASP A 48 -5.06 7.10 4.88
C ASP A 48 -3.95 6.33 4.16
N ARG A 49 -2.80 6.98 3.88
CA ARG A 49 -1.71 6.41 3.07
C ARG A 49 -1.24 5.04 3.61
N HIS A 50 -0.99 4.94 4.90
CA HIS A 50 -0.52 3.70 5.53
C HIS A 50 -1.56 2.56 5.47
N MET A 51 -2.85 2.87 5.67
CA MET A 51 -3.95 1.91 5.55
C MET A 51 -4.16 1.45 4.11
N ASN A 52 -4.11 2.37 3.16
CA ASN A 52 -4.21 2.09 1.73
C ASN A 52 -3.07 1.19 1.24
N LEU A 53 -1.85 1.38 1.77
CA LEU A 53 -0.74 0.48 1.48
C LEU A 53 -0.91 -0.90 2.13
N ALA A 54 -1.49 -0.99 3.32
CA ALA A 54 -1.77 -2.30 3.91
C ALA A 54 -2.83 -3.07 3.08
N LYS A 55 -3.87 -2.37 2.60
CA LYS A 55 -4.87 -2.96 1.70
C LYS A 55 -4.27 -3.41 0.38
N LEU A 56 -3.51 -2.54 -0.29
CA LEU A 56 -2.91 -2.90 -1.57
C LEU A 56 -1.90 -4.07 -1.44
N MET A 57 -1.27 -4.26 -0.28
CA MET A 57 -0.41 -5.43 -0.04
C MET A 57 -1.22 -6.73 -0.08
N LEU A 58 -2.39 -6.74 0.58
CA LEU A 58 -3.30 -7.88 0.53
C LEU A 58 -3.82 -8.13 -0.90
N ILE A 59 -4.21 -7.07 -1.61
CA ILE A 59 -4.66 -7.16 -3.01
C ILE A 59 -3.57 -7.79 -3.90
N HIS A 60 -2.32 -7.37 -3.71
CA HIS A 60 -1.18 -7.96 -4.43
C HIS A 60 -0.97 -9.44 -4.07
N MET A 61 -1.02 -9.81 -2.80
CA MET A 61 -0.90 -11.21 -2.34
C MET A 61 -1.99 -12.12 -2.90
N LEU A 62 -3.18 -11.57 -3.18
CA LEU A 62 -4.28 -12.28 -3.84
C LEU A 62 -4.10 -12.37 -5.37
N GLY A 63 -2.99 -11.85 -5.92
CA GLY A 63 -2.64 -11.94 -7.34
C GLY A 63 -3.22 -10.83 -8.22
N TYR A 64 -3.75 -9.76 -7.63
CA TYR A 64 -4.32 -8.64 -8.37
C TYR A 64 -3.27 -7.56 -8.68
N PRO A 65 -3.41 -6.83 -9.81
CA PRO A 65 -2.43 -5.82 -10.21
C PRO A 65 -2.50 -4.57 -9.32
N THR A 66 -1.34 -4.16 -8.79
CA THR A 66 -1.22 -3.05 -7.81
C THR A 66 -0.12 -2.04 -8.16
N HIS A 67 0.41 -2.07 -9.40
CA HIS A 67 1.51 -1.21 -9.86
C HIS A 67 1.28 0.28 -9.61
N PHE A 68 0.03 0.76 -9.72
CA PHE A 68 -0.32 2.16 -9.48
C PHE A 68 0.03 2.67 -8.07
N GLY A 69 0.19 1.78 -7.09
CA GLY A 69 0.55 2.12 -5.72
C GLY A 69 2.04 2.13 -5.42
N GLN A 70 2.92 1.93 -6.42
CA GLN A 70 4.38 1.87 -6.22
C GLN A 70 4.97 3.20 -5.75
N MET A 71 4.52 4.33 -6.32
CA MET A 71 5.03 5.67 -5.95
C MET A 71 4.68 6.04 -4.50
N GLU A 72 3.54 5.58 -3.99
CA GLU A 72 3.15 5.80 -2.60
C GLU A 72 4.04 5.01 -1.62
N CYS A 73 4.59 3.86 -2.02
CA CYS A 73 5.59 3.15 -1.22
C CYS A 73 6.85 3.99 -1.05
N LEU A 74 7.34 4.61 -2.13
CA LEU A 74 8.51 5.48 -2.10
C LEU A 74 8.28 6.67 -1.16
N LYS A 75 7.11 7.31 -1.24
CA LYS A 75 6.74 8.41 -0.34
C LYS A 75 6.79 7.99 1.14
N LEU A 76 6.40 6.76 1.49
CA LEU A 76 6.51 6.27 2.87
C LEU A 76 7.95 5.92 3.28
N ILE A 77 8.79 5.43 2.37
CA ILE A 77 10.22 5.18 2.66
C ILE A 77 10.96 6.49 2.98
N SER A 78 10.58 7.57 2.29
CA SER A 78 11.10 8.92 2.55
C SER A 78 10.45 9.62 3.76
N SER A 79 9.41 9.04 4.37
CA SER A 79 8.74 9.61 5.56
C SER A 79 9.68 9.62 6.76
N PRO A 80 9.67 10.64 7.64
CA PRO A 80 10.48 10.65 8.86
C PRO A 80 10.05 9.61 9.91
N GLY A 81 8.82 9.09 9.83
CA GLY A 81 8.26 8.15 10.80
C GLY A 81 8.74 6.70 10.61
N PHE A 82 9.10 6.03 11.71
CA PHE A 82 9.60 4.65 11.69
C PHE A 82 8.54 3.61 11.25
N PRO A 83 7.28 3.66 11.73
CA PRO A 83 6.23 2.74 11.26
C PRO A 83 5.98 2.84 9.76
N GLU A 84 5.98 4.06 9.23
CA GLU A 84 5.78 4.38 7.82
C GLU A 84 6.92 3.82 6.95
N LYS A 85 8.17 4.07 7.36
CA LYS A 85 9.37 3.51 6.71
C LYS A 85 9.32 1.99 6.66
N ARG A 86 8.97 1.33 7.78
CA ARG A 86 8.89 -0.14 7.87
C ARG A 86 7.87 -0.71 6.88
N ILE A 87 6.67 -0.12 6.81
CA ILE A 87 5.63 -0.56 5.87
C ILE A 87 6.06 -0.29 4.42
N GLY A 88 6.68 0.87 4.16
CA GLY A 88 7.21 1.22 2.84
C GLY A 88 8.23 0.21 2.33
N TYR A 89 9.22 -0.16 3.14
CA TYR A 89 10.22 -1.18 2.79
C TYR A 89 9.63 -2.57 2.58
N LEU A 90 8.73 -3.01 3.47
CA LEU A 90 8.08 -4.33 3.35
C LEU A 90 7.31 -4.44 2.04
N ARG A 91 6.61 -3.38 1.66
CA ARG A 91 5.79 -3.34 0.46
C ARG A 91 6.61 -3.20 -0.81
N LEU A 92 7.72 -2.46 -0.74
CA LEU A 92 8.65 -2.35 -1.85
C LEU A 92 9.24 -3.71 -2.21
N MET A 93 9.58 -4.54 -1.22
CA MET A 93 10.08 -5.90 -1.44
C MET A 93 9.08 -6.81 -2.20
N LEU A 94 7.78 -6.50 -2.15
CA LEU A 94 6.73 -7.24 -2.87
C LEU A 94 6.46 -6.69 -4.28
N LEU A 95 6.79 -5.41 -4.55
CA LEU A 95 6.42 -4.72 -5.79
C LEU A 95 7.61 -4.43 -6.72
N LEU A 96 8.83 -4.79 -6.31
CA LEU A 96 10.04 -4.61 -7.12
C LEU A 96 10.08 -5.65 -8.23
N ASP A 97 9.80 -5.19 -9.45
CA ASP A 97 10.18 -5.84 -10.69
C ASP A 97 11.47 -5.18 -11.20
N GLU A 98 12.40 -5.96 -11.75
CA GLU A 98 13.74 -5.51 -12.20
C GLU A 98 13.69 -4.43 -13.29
N ARG A 99 12.52 -4.22 -13.90
CA ARG A 99 12.30 -3.33 -15.05
C ARG A 99 11.88 -1.90 -14.70
N GLN A 100 11.84 -1.52 -13.42
CA GLN A 100 11.19 -0.27 -12.98
C GLN A 100 12.20 0.80 -12.49
N GLU A 101 12.06 2.04 -12.98
CA GLU A 101 12.83 3.25 -12.56
C GLU A 101 12.82 3.48 -11.03
N VAL A 102 11.82 2.93 -10.35
CA VAL A 102 11.69 2.89 -8.89
C VAL A 102 12.94 2.30 -8.21
N LEU A 103 13.62 1.32 -8.84
CA LEU A 103 14.80 0.68 -8.28
C LEU A 103 15.93 1.69 -7.99
N MET A 104 16.17 2.66 -8.89
CA MET A 104 17.17 3.72 -8.68
C MET A 104 16.82 4.61 -7.48
N LEU A 105 15.55 5.01 -7.34
CA LEU A 105 15.08 5.87 -6.25
C LEU A 105 15.17 5.15 -4.90
N VAL A 106 14.88 3.84 -4.89
CA VAL A 106 15.08 2.98 -3.72
C VAL A 106 16.55 2.91 -3.35
N THR A 107 17.44 2.60 -4.31
CA THR A 107 18.88 2.51 -4.04
C THR A 107 19.41 3.83 -3.47
N ASN A 108 18.95 4.97 -4.00
CA ASN A 108 19.32 6.27 -3.46
C ASN A 108 18.80 6.48 -2.03
N SER A 109 17.55 6.10 -1.76
CA SER A 109 16.94 6.18 -0.42
C SER A 109 17.65 5.29 0.60
N LEU A 110 18.11 4.09 0.18
CA LEU A 110 18.91 3.18 0.98
C LEU A 110 20.31 3.73 1.27
N LYS A 111 20.96 4.36 0.30
CA LYS A 111 22.28 5.03 0.50
C LYS A 111 22.18 6.20 1.47
N GLN A 112 21.07 6.93 1.46
CA GLN A 112 20.80 8.00 2.42
C GLN A 112 20.37 7.48 3.79
N TYR A 113 20.05 6.20 3.93
CA TYR A 113 19.77 5.60 5.22
C TYR A 113 21.10 5.50 5.99
N PRO A 114 21.28 6.22 7.12
CA PRO A 114 22.53 6.17 7.84
C PRO A 114 22.72 4.75 8.38
N LEU A 115 23.68 4.02 7.81
CA LEU A 115 24.12 2.71 8.31
C LEU A 115 24.99 2.85 9.58
N HIS A 116 24.94 3.97 10.29
CA HIS A 116 25.76 4.24 11.46
C HIS A 116 24.96 5.00 12.52
N GLU A 117 25.04 4.53 13.77
CA GLU A 117 24.72 5.23 15.04
C GLU A 117 23.33 5.16 15.70
N LYS A 118 22.39 4.30 15.30
CA LYS A 118 21.20 4.04 16.15
C LYS A 118 20.88 2.57 16.44
N MET A 119 21.92 1.75 16.49
CA MET A 119 21.91 0.51 17.28
C MET A 119 23.18 0.51 18.13
N ILE A 120 23.05 1.08 19.33
CA ILE A 120 23.70 0.54 20.51
C ILE A 120 23.17 -0.89 20.70
#